data_AF-A0A5F0K603-F1
#
_entry.id   AF-A0A5F0K603-F1
#
_cell.length_a   1.000
_cell.length_b   1.000
_cell.length_c   1.000
_cell.angle_alpha   90.00
_cell.angle_beta   90.00
_cell.angle_gamma   90.00
#
_symmetry.space_group_name_H-M   'P 1'
#
loop_
_entity.id
_entity.type
_entity.pdbx_description
1 polymer ?
#
loop_
_entity_poly.entity_id
_entity_poly.type
_entity_poly.pdbx_seq_one_letter_code
_entity_poly.pdbx_strand_id
1 'polypeptide(L)'
;MSKAGLRILVVEDEAVFRHSLVSYLEQDGACVFQAEDGIEGLSAAALYHPDVVLCDLNMPNMDGHEVIACLTARYPEVPVIVISGQDQMAAIERALRAGARDFFIKPVTDYGQIRRSIDQCLTSHVHQTQQLELMEHIDFFRGHDLASSRLLAWLAPPGMQEWGPWQVTFAGMGNLFIPDTFKLEDKLLVLVMELPVLGVDAAFCGALVRSLMNGPYRQFQQQESRLLAQPHRLLDYLNLQLLESGLRHSFAMAALLFDQEDGLTFANAGLTSPHWLMRCGGLPLGLMRSSRYALHRRSWHEPFELLFRSDSGSALTMQVRHH
;
A
#
# COMPACT_ATOMS: atom_id res chain seq x y z
N MET A 1 -13.50 -4.91 -24.77
CA MET A 1 -13.83 -6.27 -25.22
C MET A 1 -15.17 -6.64 -24.60
N SER A 2 -16.04 -7.42 -25.25
CA SER A 2 -17.31 -7.82 -24.64
C SER A 2 -17.05 -8.65 -23.39
N LYS A 3 -17.81 -8.41 -22.30
CA LYS A 3 -17.63 -9.09 -21.01
C LYS A 3 -18.21 -10.51 -20.99
N ALA A 4 -18.25 -11.18 -22.14
CA ALA A 4 -18.86 -12.50 -22.28
C ALA A 4 -18.17 -13.50 -21.34
N GLY A 5 -18.88 -13.90 -20.29
CA GLY A 5 -18.40 -14.84 -19.27
C GLY A 5 -17.87 -14.22 -17.98
N LEU A 6 -17.83 -12.89 -17.84
CA LEU A 6 -17.48 -12.24 -16.57
C LEU A 6 -18.62 -12.39 -15.56
N ARG A 7 -18.32 -12.89 -14.37
CA ARG A 7 -19.28 -13.08 -13.27
C ARG A 7 -19.18 -11.93 -12.29
N ILE A 8 -20.23 -11.13 -12.17
CA ILE A 8 -20.29 -10.01 -11.23
C ILE A 8 -21.33 -10.33 -10.17
N LEU A 9 -20.99 -10.15 -8.89
CA LEU A 9 -21.96 -10.20 -7.81
C LEU A 9 -22.33 -8.78 -7.38
N VAL A 10 -23.62 -8.46 -7.35
CA VAL A 10 -24.17 -7.20 -6.86
C VAL A 10 -24.89 -7.45 -5.54
N VAL A 11 -24.39 -6.83 -4.46
CA VAL A 11 -24.97 -6.88 -3.12
C VAL A 11 -25.52 -5.50 -2.79
N GLU A 12 -26.84 -5.36 -2.83
CA GLU A 12 -27.54 -4.07 -2.79
C GLU A 12 -28.96 -4.30 -2.28
N ASP A 13 -29.42 -3.56 -1.28
CA ASP A 13 -30.76 -3.73 -0.71
C ASP A 13 -31.83 -2.94 -1.49
N GLU A 14 -31.46 -1.77 -2.05
CA GLU A 14 -32.38 -0.93 -2.81
C GLU A 14 -32.69 -1.53 -4.19
N ALA A 15 -33.86 -2.18 -4.31
CA ALA A 15 -34.28 -2.90 -5.51
C ALA A 15 -34.23 -2.06 -6.82
N VAL A 16 -34.55 -0.77 -6.74
CA VAL A 16 -34.54 0.14 -7.91
C VAL A 16 -33.11 0.36 -8.42
N PHE A 17 -32.18 0.63 -7.50
CA PHE A 17 -30.78 0.81 -7.83
C PHE A 17 -30.14 -0.50 -8.29
N ARG A 18 -30.40 -1.60 -7.56
CA ARG A 18 -29.96 -2.96 -7.92
C ARG A 18 -30.36 -3.31 -9.35
N HIS A 19 -31.64 -3.16 -9.70
CA HIS A 19 -32.15 -3.50 -11.02
C HIS A 19 -31.53 -2.64 -12.14
N SER A 20 -31.33 -1.34 -11.86
CA SER A 20 -30.69 -0.41 -12.81
C SER A 20 -29.24 -0.81 -13.09
N LEU A 21 -28.49 -1.12 -12.04
CA LEU A 21 -27.09 -1.53 -12.12
C LEU A 21 -26.93 -2.89 -12.82
N VAL A 22 -27.76 -3.87 -12.46
CA VAL A 22 -27.78 -5.20 -13.09
C VAL A 22 -28.07 -5.08 -14.59
N SER A 23 -29.13 -4.35 -14.95
CA SER A 23 -29.52 -4.16 -16.36
C SER A 23 -28.38 -3.55 -17.19
N TYR A 24 -27.66 -2.58 -16.62
CA TYR A 24 -26.52 -1.96 -17.28
C TYR A 24 -25.36 -2.96 -17.49
N LEU A 25 -25.03 -3.76 -16.47
CA LEU A 25 -23.91 -4.70 -16.52
C LEU A 25 -24.20 -5.91 -17.44
N GLU A 26 -25.45 -6.40 -17.45
CA GLU A 26 -25.88 -7.48 -18.35
C GLU A 26 -25.88 -7.01 -19.82
N GLN A 27 -26.27 -5.76 -20.10
CA GLN A 27 -26.16 -5.17 -21.44
C GLN A 27 -24.71 -5.09 -21.94
N ASP A 28 -23.73 -4.97 -21.03
CA ASP A 28 -22.30 -5.01 -21.35
C ASP A 28 -21.76 -6.46 -21.52
N GLY A 29 -22.63 -7.46 -21.34
CA GLY A 29 -22.37 -8.88 -21.60
C GLY A 29 -21.91 -9.69 -20.39
N ALA A 30 -21.95 -9.12 -19.18
CA ALA A 30 -21.60 -9.82 -17.94
C ALA A 30 -22.73 -10.75 -17.46
N CYS A 31 -22.37 -11.81 -16.75
CA CYS A 31 -23.30 -12.63 -15.97
C CYS A 31 -23.39 -12.06 -14.56
N VAL A 32 -24.57 -11.53 -14.20
CA VAL A 32 -24.74 -10.81 -12.93
C VAL A 32 -25.55 -11.64 -11.94
N PHE A 33 -24.98 -11.87 -10.77
CA PHE A 33 -25.64 -12.45 -9.61
C PHE A 33 -26.07 -11.34 -8.66
N GLN A 34 -27.19 -11.53 -7.98
CA GLN A 34 -27.79 -10.53 -7.10
C GLN A 34 -27.93 -11.09 -5.68
N ALA A 35 -27.73 -10.22 -4.69
CA ALA A 35 -28.00 -10.46 -3.29
C ALA A 35 -28.64 -9.21 -2.68
N GLU A 36 -29.63 -9.40 -1.82
CA GLU A 36 -30.39 -8.29 -1.21
C GLU A 36 -29.82 -7.83 0.13
N ASP A 37 -28.92 -8.64 0.72
CA ASP A 37 -28.19 -8.28 1.93
C ASP A 37 -26.81 -8.94 1.99
N GLY A 38 -26.02 -8.59 3.02
CA GLY A 38 -24.67 -9.10 3.21
C GLY A 38 -24.55 -10.61 3.43
N ILE A 39 -25.56 -11.25 4.02
CA ILE A 39 -25.56 -12.70 4.30
C ILE A 39 -25.79 -13.47 3.00
N GLU A 40 -26.76 -13.01 2.20
CA GLU A 40 -26.97 -13.52 0.85
C GLU A 40 -25.73 -13.27 -0.02
N GLY A 41 -25.11 -12.09 0.09
CA GLY A 41 -23.89 -11.73 -0.64
C GLY A 41 -22.74 -12.69 -0.36
N LEU A 42 -22.46 -13.01 0.91
CA LEU A 42 -21.42 -13.97 1.27
C LEU A 42 -21.73 -15.40 0.80
N SER A 43 -23.01 -15.80 0.88
CA SER A 43 -23.46 -17.12 0.41
C SER A 43 -23.34 -17.24 -1.11
N ALA A 44 -23.74 -16.20 -1.83
CA ALA A 44 -23.64 -16.10 -3.29
C ALA A 44 -22.18 -16.07 -3.76
N ALA A 45 -21.30 -15.34 -3.05
CA ALA A 45 -19.87 -15.34 -3.35
C ALA A 45 -19.25 -16.74 -3.25
N ALA A 46 -19.64 -17.51 -2.23
CA ALA A 46 -19.18 -18.88 -2.04
C ALA A 46 -19.74 -19.86 -3.08
N LEU A 47 -20.94 -19.61 -3.61
CA LEU A 47 -21.61 -20.50 -4.57
C LEU A 47 -21.20 -20.22 -6.02
N TYR A 48 -21.10 -18.95 -6.40
CA TYR A 48 -20.94 -18.54 -7.80
C TYR A 48 -19.51 -18.14 -8.18
N HIS A 49 -18.64 -17.95 -7.19
CA HIS A 49 -17.24 -17.54 -7.36
C HIS A 49 -17.09 -16.34 -8.31
N PRO A 50 -17.63 -15.16 -7.95
CA PRO A 50 -17.61 -14.00 -8.84
C PRO A 50 -16.18 -13.52 -9.10
N ASP A 51 -15.99 -12.89 -10.25
CA ASP A 51 -14.72 -12.27 -10.63
C ASP A 51 -14.60 -10.84 -10.06
N VAL A 52 -15.72 -10.19 -9.74
CA VAL A 52 -15.80 -8.89 -9.02
C VAL A 52 -17.06 -8.85 -8.16
N VAL A 53 -16.98 -8.20 -6.99
CA VAL A 53 -18.15 -7.89 -6.14
C VAL A 53 -18.41 -6.39 -6.08
N LEU A 54 -19.65 -5.98 -6.32
CA LEU A 54 -20.16 -4.63 -6.05
C LEU A 54 -21.00 -4.69 -4.77
N CYS A 55 -20.68 -3.89 -3.77
CA CYS A 55 -21.31 -3.97 -2.44
C CYS A 55 -21.75 -2.59 -1.93
N ASP A 56 -22.99 -2.46 -1.45
CA ASP A 56 -23.36 -1.33 -0.59
C ASP A 56 -22.83 -1.52 0.83
N LEU A 57 -22.64 -0.42 1.56
CA LEU A 57 -22.42 -0.40 3.00
C LEU A 57 -23.72 -0.34 3.79
N ASN A 58 -24.71 0.37 3.27
CA ASN A 58 -25.98 0.60 3.96
C ASN A 58 -26.96 -0.51 3.65
N MET A 59 -26.78 -1.67 4.28
CA MET A 59 -27.70 -2.80 4.13
C MET A 59 -28.32 -3.20 5.48
N PRO A 60 -29.57 -3.68 5.50
CA PRO A 60 -30.14 -4.31 6.67
C PRO A 60 -29.40 -5.62 7.01
N ASN A 61 -29.53 -6.06 8.27
CA ASN A 61 -29.03 -7.33 8.81
C ASN A 61 -27.51 -7.46 9.02
N MET A 62 -26.68 -7.08 8.05
CA MET A 62 -25.21 -7.20 8.14
C MET A 62 -24.53 -5.96 7.55
N ASP A 63 -23.56 -5.39 8.29
CA ASP A 63 -22.82 -4.20 7.87
C ASP A 63 -21.93 -4.54 6.65
N GLY A 64 -22.04 -3.75 5.57
CA GLY A 64 -21.23 -3.97 4.37
C GLY A 64 -19.72 -3.93 4.63
N HIS A 65 -19.26 -3.25 5.70
CA HIS A 65 -17.87 -3.34 6.14
C HIS A 65 -17.46 -4.76 6.57
N GLU A 66 -18.35 -5.50 7.22
CA GLU A 66 -18.10 -6.88 7.65
C GLU A 66 -18.09 -7.83 6.45
N VAL A 67 -18.94 -7.55 5.45
CA VAL A 67 -18.98 -8.29 4.18
C VAL A 67 -17.65 -8.12 3.45
N ILE A 68 -17.16 -6.88 3.31
CA ILE A 68 -15.86 -6.59 2.68
C ILE A 68 -14.74 -7.32 3.43
N ALA A 69 -14.69 -7.22 4.75
CA ALA A 69 -13.65 -7.88 5.55
C ALA A 69 -13.68 -9.42 5.36
N CYS A 70 -14.86 -10.03 5.34
CA CYS A 70 -15.02 -11.47 5.12
C CYS A 70 -14.61 -11.89 3.72
N LEU A 71 -15.00 -11.14 2.68
CA LEU A 71 -14.66 -11.43 1.29
C LEU A 71 -13.16 -11.26 1.06
N THR A 72 -12.55 -10.18 1.54
CA THR A 72 -11.10 -9.95 1.42
C THR A 72 -10.30 -11.03 2.15
N ALA A 73 -10.77 -11.49 3.31
CA ALA A 73 -10.09 -12.55 4.06
C ALA A 73 -10.21 -13.93 3.41
N ARG A 74 -11.35 -14.23 2.77
CA ARG A 74 -11.67 -15.56 2.25
C ARG A 74 -11.35 -15.73 0.75
N TYR A 75 -11.40 -14.63 0.00
CA TYR A 75 -11.20 -14.56 -1.46
C TYR A 75 -10.36 -13.31 -1.82
N PRO A 76 -9.08 -13.22 -1.39
CA PRO A 76 -8.26 -12.00 -1.53
C PRO A 76 -8.00 -11.59 -2.98
N GLU A 77 -8.14 -12.52 -3.93
CA GLU A 77 -8.06 -12.29 -5.37
C GLU A 77 -9.30 -11.62 -5.97
N VAL A 78 -10.45 -11.68 -5.29
CA VAL A 78 -11.71 -11.10 -5.80
C VAL A 78 -11.81 -9.63 -5.38
N PRO A 79 -11.71 -8.67 -6.31
CA PRO A 79 -11.85 -7.25 -6.02
C PRO A 79 -13.26 -6.92 -5.54
N VAL A 80 -13.35 -6.14 -4.47
CA VAL A 80 -14.61 -5.59 -3.94
C VAL A 80 -14.66 -4.09 -4.21
N ILE A 81 -15.66 -3.63 -4.95
CA ILE A 81 -15.93 -2.21 -5.21
C ILE A 81 -17.15 -1.81 -4.40
N VAL A 82 -17.04 -0.70 -3.67
CA VAL A 82 -18.12 -0.22 -2.81
C VAL A 82 -18.94 0.82 -3.55
N ILE A 83 -20.27 0.75 -3.44
CA ILE A 83 -21.20 1.77 -3.98
C ILE A 83 -22.19 2.12 -2.89
N SER A 84 -22.03 3.28 -2.25
CA SER A 84 -22.86 3.63 -1.09
C SER A 84 -23.35 5.08 -1.09
N GLY A 85 -24.48 5.33 -0.46
CA GLY A 85 -24.97 6.69 -0.18
C GLY A 85 -24.25 7.36 0.99
N GLN A 86 -23.36 6.66 1.70
CA GLN A 86 -22.59 7.22 2.80
C GLN A 86 -21.42 8.07 2.28
N ASP A 87 -21.48 9.38 2.51
CA ASP A 87 -20.45 10.35 2.11
C ASP A 87 -19.44 10.68 3.24
N GLN A 88 -19.64 10.10 4.42
CA GLN A 88 -18.80 10.32 5.57
C GLN A 88 -17.42 9.68 5.38
N MET A 89 -16.36 10.50 5.44
CA MET A 89 -14.97 10.06 5.28
C MET A 89 -14.58 8.86 6.17
N ALA A 90 -15.10 8.79 7.39
CA ALA A 90 -14.81 7.67 8.30
C ALA A 90 -15.29 6.30 7.76
N ALA A 91 -16.38 6.28 7.01
CA ALA A 91 -16.91 5.08 6.38
C ALA A 91 -16.09 4.69 5.14
N ILE A 92 -15.74 5.66 4.31
CA ILE A 92 -14.86 5.45 3.15
C ILE A 92 -13.50 4.88 3.60
N GLU A 93 -12.89 5.50 4.62
CA GLU A 93 -11.63 5.01 5.21
C GLU A 93 -11.74 3.58 5.75
N ARG A 94 -12.87 3.25 6.40
CA ARG A 94 -13.10 1.92 6.96
C ARG A 94 -13.28 0.86 5.87
N ALA A 95 -13.98 1.19 4.78
CA ALA A 95 -14.14 0.30 3.64
C ALA A 95 -12.82 0.02 2.91
N LEU A 96 -12.02 1.06 2.65
CA LEU A 96 -10.70 0.90 2.03
C LEU A 96 -9.75 0.08 2.92
N ARG A 97 -9.74 0.32 4.24
CA ARG A 97 -8.97 -0.50 5.19
C ARG A 97 -9.40 -1.96 5.25
N ALA A 98 -10.67 -2.24 5.01
CA ALA A 98 -11.21 -3.60 4.94
C ALA A 98 -10.83 -4.34 3.65
N GLY A 99 -10.21 -3.65 2.67
CA GLY A 99 -9.71 -4.23 1.43
C GLY A 99 -10.53 -3.89 0.19
N ALA A 100 -11.46 -2.94 0.28
CA ALA A 100 -12.15 -2.43 -0.92
C ALA A 100 -11.14 -1.84 -1.91
N ARG A 101 -11.35 -2.13 -3.20
CA ARG A 101 -10.52 -1.65 -4.31
C ARG A 101 -10.88 -0.26 -4.74
N ASP A 102 -12.16 0.09 -4.66
CA ASP A 102 -12.68 1.38 -5.10
C ASP A 102 -14.00 1.70 -4.38
N PHE A 103 -14.42 2.97 -4.42
CA PHE A 103 -15.60 3.48 -3.73
C PHE A 103 -16.35 4.52 -4.58
N PHE A 104 -17.65 4.31 -4.75
CA PHE A 104 -18.56 5.25 -5.42
C PHE A 104 -19.62 5.77 -4.47
N ILE A 105 -19.88 7.09 -4.53
CA ILE A 105 -20.95 7.73 -3.78
C ILE A 105 -22.22 7.77 -4.63
N LYS A 106 -23.34 7.27 -4.08
CA LYS A 106 -24.68 7.42 -4.68
C LYS A 106 -25.13 8.88 -4.58
N PRO A 107 -25.85 9.44 -5.59
CA PRO A 107 -26.32 8.77 -6.80
C PRO A 107 -25.23 8.68 -7.88
N VAL A 108 -25.04 7.48 -8.43
CA VAL A 108 -24.13 7.28 -9.56
C VAL A 108 -24.83 7.75 -10.84
N THR A 109 -24.34 8.83 -11.43
CA THR A 109 -24.89 9.42 -12.65
C THR A 109 -24.28 8.86 -13.92
N ASP A 110 -23.07 8.30 -13.84
CA ASP A 110 -22.34 7.69 -14.96
C ASP A 110 -21.89 6.26 -14.60
N TYR A 111 -22.72 5.27 -14.96
CA TYR A 111 -22.38 3.86 -14.82
C TYR A 111 -21.13 3.44 -15.61
N GLY A 112 -20.69 4.25 -16.59
CA GLY A 112 -19.41 4.06 -17.28
C GLY A 112 -18.19 4.18 -16.36
N GLN A 113 -18.31 4.86 -15.22
CA GLN A 113 -17.24 4.89 -14.20
C GLN A 113 -17.14 3.54 -13.48
N ILE A 114 -18.26 2.94 -13.08
CA ILE A 114 -18.29 1.61 -12.47
C ILE A 114 -17.72 0.57 -13.43
N ARG A 115 -18.12 0.64 -14.72
CA ARG A 115 -17.56 -0.23 -15.76
C ARG A 115 -16.04 -0.12 -15.83
N ARG A 116 -15.50 1.10 -15.86
CA ARG A 116 -14.06 1.36 -15.93
C ARG A 116 -13.33 0.81 -14.70
N SER A 117 -13.90 1.02 -13.50
CA SER A 117 -13.34 0.48 -12.26
C SER A 117 -13.32 -1.05 -12.24
N ILE A 118 -14.40 -1.70 -12.70
CA ILE A 118 -14.44 -3.15 -12.91
C ILE A 118 -13.34 -3.59 -13.88
N ASP A 119 -13.23 -2.90 -15.02
CA ASP A 119 -12.24 -3.24 -16.05
C ASP A 119 -10.81 -3.06 -15.50
N GLN A 120 -10.54 -2.00 -14.72
CA GLN A 120 -9.26 -1.74 -14.06
C GLN A 120 -8.93 -2.81 -13.01
N CYS A 121 -9.90 -3.20 -12.20
CA CYS A 121 -9.74 -4.27 -11.21
C CYS A 121 -9.37 -5.61 -11.88
N LEU A 122 -9.94 -5.90 -13.05
CA LEU A 122 -9.77 -7.16 -13.79
C LEU A 122 -8.57 -7.17 -14.75
N THR A 123 -8.20 -6.03 -15.33
CA THR A 123 -7.02 -5.91 -16.22
C THR A 123 -5.71 -5.80 -15.46
N SER A 124 -5.75 -5.72 -14.13
CA SER A 124 -4.57 -5.58 -13.27
C SER A 124 -3.70 -6.84 -13.23
N HIS A 125 -2.92 -7.04 -14.30
CA HIS A 125 -1.49 -7.33 -14.16
C HIS A 125 -0.77 -6.10 -13.56
N VAL A 126 -0.98 -5.95 -12.25
CA VAL A 126 -0.11 -5.47 -11.15
C VAL A 126 0.65 -4.12 -11.20
N HIS A 127 1.05 -3.48 -12.30
CA HIS A 127 2.15 -2.47 -12.18
C HIS A 127 1.94 -0.98 -12.53
N GLN A 128 0.82 -0.52 -13.11
CA GLN A 128 0.69 0.91 -13.52
C GLN A 128 -0.43 1.73 -12.85
N THR A 129 -1.52 1.11 -12.38
CA THR A 129 -2.68 1.84 -11.84
C THR A 129 -2.45 2.42 -10.44
N GLN A 130 -1.53 1.83 -9.65
CA GLN A 130 -1.24 2.30 -8.28
C GLN A 130 -0.69 3.73 -8.21
N GLN A 131 -0.11 4.29 -9.28
CA GLN A 131 0.50 5.63 -9.24
C GLN A 131 -0.51 6.77 -9.43
N LEU A 132 -1.53 6.57 -10.28
CA LEU A 132 -2.54 7.61 -10.58
C LEU A 132 -3.59 7.74 -9.46
N GLU A 133 -4.07 6.61 -8.91
CA GLU A 133 -5.02 6.59 -7.78
C GLU A 133 -4.40 7.12 -6.49
N LEU A 134 -3.08 6.93 -6.29
CA LEU A 134 -2.38 7.57 -5.18
C LEU A 134 -2.36 9.09 -5.36
N MET A 135 -1.97 9.58 -6.53
CA MET A 135 -1.92 11.02 -6.80
C MET A 135 -3.28 11.72 -6.59
N GLU A 136 -4.40 11.10 -6.97
CA GLU A 136 -5.74 11.65 -6.75
C GLU A 136 -6.14 11.71 -5.27
N HIS A 137 -5.88 10.65 -4.50
CA HIS A 137 -6.06 10.70 -3.03
C HIS A 137 -5.19 11.78 -2.39
N ILE A 138 -4.05 12.11 -3.01
CA ILE A 138 -3.02 12.95 -2.43
C ILE A 138 -3.30 14.43 -2.64
N ASP A 139 -3.82 14.80 -3.81
CA ASP A 139 -4.35 16.14 -4.04
C ASP A 139 -5.60 16.39 -3.16
N PHE A 140 -6.38 15.34 -2.87
CA PHE A 140 -7.47 15.39 -1.89
C PHE A 140 -6.96 15.65 -0.45
N PHE A 141 -5.89 14.97 -0.01
CA PHE A 141 -5.26 15.17 1.31
C PHE A 141 -4.62 16.55 1.46
N ARG A 142 -4.11 17.15 0.38
CA ARG A 142 -3.57 18.52 0.36
C ARG A 142 -4.62 19.60 0.64
N GLY A 143 -5.90 19.31 0.44
CA GLY A 143 -7.00 20.27 0.60
C GLY A 143 -7.67 20.31 1.98
N HIS A 144 -7.33 19.41 2.92
CA HIS A 144 -8.10 19.23 4.16
C HIS A 144 -7.22 19.16 5.45
N ASP A 145 -7.48 20.06 6.40
CA ASP A 145 -6.70 20.24 7.65
C ASP A 145 -6.64 19.00 8.58
N LEU A 146 -7.71 18.22 8.66
CA LEU A 146 -7.77 17.03 9.53
C LEU A 146 -6.92 15.87 8.99
N ALA A 147 -6.86 15.78 7.67
CA ALA A 147 -6.18 14.73 6.93
C ALA A 147 -4.65 14.95 6.99
N SER A 148 -4.23 16.21 6.95
CA SER A 148 -2.87 16.66 7.23
C SER A 148 -2.36 16.22 8.60
N SER A 149 -3.19 16.32 9.65
CA SER A 149 -2.80 15.92 11.02
C SER A 149 -2.59 14.41 11.16
N ARG A 150 -3.40 13.59 10.48
CA ARG A 150 -3.27 12.12 10.47
C ARG A 150 -2.04 11.67 9.68
N LEU A 151 -1.79 12.29 8.53
CA LEU A 151 -0.59 12.04 7.74
C LEU A 151 0.68 12.39 8.53
N LEU A 152 0.70 13.53 9.23
CA LEU A 152 1.81 13.90 10.09
C LEU A 152 2.05 12.91 11.23
N ALA A 153 1.00 12.32 11.80
CA ALA A 153 1.14 11.28 12.82
C ALA A 153 1.86 10.03 12.30
N TRP A 154 1.75 9.72 11.00
CA TRP A 154 2.43 8.57 10.40
C TRP A 154 3.94 8.73 10.29
N LEU A 155 4.47 9.96 10.35
CA LEU A 155 5.90 10.24 10.32
C LEU A 155 6.60 9.99 11.66
N ALA A 156 5.84 9.85 12.75
CA ALA A 156 6.41 9.51 14.04
C ALA A 156 7.09 8.13 13.96
N PRO A 157 8.30 7.96 14.53
CA PRO A 157 8.93 6.66 14.57
C PRO A 157 8.02 5.68 15.34
N PRO A 158 7.93 4.42 14.91
CA PRO A 158 6.95 3.47 15.44
C PRO A 158 7.27 2.98 16.87
N GLY A 159 8.32 3.49 17.51
CA GLY A 159 8.76 3.06 18.83
C GLY A 159 9.37 1.66 18.81
N MET A 160 9.05 0.85 19.82
CA MET A 160 9.50 -0.54 19.93
C MET A 160 8.54 -1.47 19.17
N GLN A 161 9.10 -2.33 18.33
CA GLN A 161 8.38 -3.34 17.56
C GLN A 161 9.01 -4.72 17.74
N GLU A 162 8.17 -5.76 17.71
CA GLU A 162 8.59 -7.16 17.77
C GLU A 162 8.18 -7.89 16.50
N TRP A 163 9.13 -8.62 15.91
CA TRP A 163 9.00 -9.32 14.64
C TRP A 163 9.47 -10.77 14.78
N GLY A 164 8.75 -11.55 15.60
CA GLY A 164 9.17 -12.89 16.00
C GLY A 164 10.39 -12.82 16.93
N PRO A 165 11.55 -13.41 16.57
CA PRO A 165 12.75 -13.32 17.41
C PRO A 165 13.37 -11.91 17.38
N TRP A 166 13.04 -11.08 16.40
CA TRP A 166 13.61 -9.75 16.27
C TRP A 166 12.88 -8.73 17.13
N GLN A 167 13.62 -7.89 17.84
CA GLN A 167 13.12 -6.70 18.52
C GLN A 167 13.84 -5.47 17.97
N VAL A 168 13.07 -4.49 17.49
CA VAL A 168 13.63 -3.24 16.96
C VAL A 168 13.01 -2.04 17.64
N THR A 169 13.85 -1.15 18.13
CA THR A 169 13.43 0.10 18.76
C THR A 169 13.88 1.27 17.92
N PHE A 170 12.92 2.11 17.53
CA PHE A 170 13.16 3.34 16.80
C PHE A 170 12.88 4.53 17.71
N ALA A 171 13.82 5.47 17.77
CA ALA A 171 13.67 6.71 18.51
C ALA A 171 14.27 7.87 17.70
N GLY A 172 13.52 8.94 17.53
CA GLY A 172 13.98 10.07 16.73
C GLY A 172 12.89 11.09 16.50
N MET A 173 13.27 12.23 15.94
CA MET A 173 12.35 13.27 15.49
C MET A 173 12.92 13.95 14.25
N GLY A 174 12.05 14.45 13.40
CA GLY A 174 12.42 15.26 12.23
C GLY A 174 12.15 14.57 10.89
N ASN A 175 13.05 14.76 9.92
CA ASN A 175 12.84 14.31 8.54
C ASN A 175 13.35 12.89 8.24
N LEU A 176 13.92 12.20 9.22
CA LEU A 176 14.31 10.80 9.10
C LEU A 176 13.13 9.91 9.49
N PHE A 177 12.78 9.01 8.58
CA PHE A 177 11.55 8.24 8.62
C PHE A 177 11.82 6.77 8.34
N ILE A 178 11.00 5.90 8.95
CA ILE A 178 10.97 4.45 8.67
C ILE A 178 9.71 4.16 7.85
N PRO A 179 9.83 4.02 6.52
CA PRO A 179 8.72 3.63 5.68
C PRO A 179 8.10 2.34 6.18
N ASP A 180 8.85 1.24 6.21
CA ASP A 180 8.35 -0.03 6.71
C ASP A 180 9.48 -0.93 7.20
N THR A 181 9.07 -1.93 7.99
CA THR A 181 9.89 -3.04 8.45
C THR A 181 9.20 -4.34 8.07
N PHE A 182 9.94 -5.28 7.47
CA PHE A 182 9.40 -6.56 7.01
C PHE A 182 10.23 -7.72 7.55
N LYS A 183 9.56 -8.73 8.14
CA LYS A 183 10.18 -10.02 8.46
C LYS A 183 10.23 -10.89 7.21
N LEU A 184 11.43 -11.37 6.85
CA LEU A 184 11.69 -12.22 5.69
C LEU A 184 12.32 -13.53 6.15
N GLU A 185 11.50 -14.56 6.40
CA GLU A 185 11.96 -15.82 6.98
C GLU A 185 12.72 -15.56 8.30
N ASP A 186 14.04 -15.75 8.31
CA ASP A 186 14.92 -15.50 9.46
C ASP A 186 15.58 -14.11 9.44
N LYS A 187 15.37 -13.32 8.38
CA LYS A 187 15.96 -11.99 8.19
C LYS A 187 14.96 -10.89 8.51
N LEU A 188 15.47 -9.69 8.77
CA LEU A 188 14.66 -8.49 8.96
C LEU A 188 15.08 -7.38 7.99
N LEU A 189 14.16 -6.94 7.15
CA LEU A 189 14.36 -5.78 6.27
C LEU A 189 13.83 -4.53 6.96
N VAL A 190 14.67 -3.51 7.07
CA VAL A 190 14.29 -2.16 7.53
C VAL A 190 14.62 -1.16 6.44
N LEU A 191 13.63 -0.35 6.06
CA LEU A 191 13.84 0.81 5.19
C LEU A 191 14.05 2.05 6.05
N VAL A 192 15.04 2.86 5.68
CA VAL A 192 15.29 4.18 6.28
C VAL A 192 15.28 5.20 5.17
N MET A 193 14.50 6.27 5.32
CA MET A 193 14.37 7.35 4.35
C MET A 193 14.64 8.69 5.03
N GLU A 194 15.29 9.59 4.30
CA GLU A 194 15.27 11.02 4.62
C GLU A 194 14.30 11.73 3.69
N LEU A 195 13.33 12.42 4.29
CA LEU A 195 12.32 13.17 3.58
C LEU A 195 12.88 14.53 3.14
N PRO A 196 12.61 14.94 1.87
CA PRO A 196 13.18 16.15 1.29
C PRO A 196 12.58 17.45 1.85
N VAL A 197 11.40 17.37 2.48
CA VAL A 197 10.63 18.49 3.01
C VAL A 197 10.06 18.08 4.39
N LEU A 198 9.66 19.06 5.21
CA LEU A 198 8.92 18.85 6.46
C LEU A 198 7.43 19.18 6.27
N GLY A 199 6.56 18.61 7.09
CA GLY A 199 5.12 18.88 7.03
C GLY A 199 4.33 17.87 6.21
N VAL A 200 3.21 18.30 5.64
CA VAL A 200 2.22 17.41 5.01
C VAL A 200 2.77 16.74 3.74
N ASP A 201 3.58 17.45 2.95
CA ASP A 201 4.25 16.88 1.78
C ASP A 201 5.24 15.76 2.15
N ALA A 202 5.87 15.86 3.33
CA ALA A 202 6.76 14.83 3.85
C ALA A 202 5.98 13.55 4.19
N ALA A 203 4.83 13.72 4.85
CA ALA A 203 3.95 12.63 5.21
C ALA A 203 3.36 11.93 3.99
N PHE A 204 3.00 12.71 2.97
CA PHE A 204 2.61 12.22 1.67
C PHE A 204 3.70 11.35 1.03
N CYS A 205 4.95 11.83 0.97
CA CYS A 205 6.04 11.06 0.38
C CYS A 205 6.28 9.75 1.13
N GLY A 206 6.21 9.77 2.46
CA GLY A 206 6.29 8.58 3.30
C GLY A 206 5.16 7.59 3.01
N ALA A 207 3.91 8.06 2.86
CA ALA A 207 2.76 7.24 2.53
C ALA A 207 2.84 6.62 1.13
N LEU A 208 3.33 7.38 0.15
CA LEU A 208 3.58 6.86 -1.20
C LEU A 208 4.55 5.69 -1.15
N VAL A 209 5.68 5.87 -0.49
CA VAL A 209 6.71 4.83 -0.40
C VAL A 209 6.17 3.58 0.31
N ARG A 210 5.43 3.73 1.41
CA ARG A 210 4.71 2.62 2.06
C ARG A 210 3.79 1.89 1.08
N SER A 211 3.00 2.62 0.30
CA SER A 211 2.09 2.02 -0.69
C SER A 211 2.84 1.24 -1.77
N LEU A 212 3.96 1.77 -2.27
CA LEU A 212 4.81 1.12 -3.27
C LEU A 212 5.41 -0.21 -2.76
N MET A 213 5.52 -0.39 -1.45
CA MET A 213 6.00 -1.63 -0.83
C MET A 213 4.94 -2.74 -0.77
N ASN A 214 3.65 -2.42 -0.87
CA ASN A 214 2.56 -3.40 -0.78
C ASN A 214 2.66 -4.49 -1.87
N GLY A 215 2.99 -4.10 -3.10
CA GLY A 215 3.16 -5.03 -4.22
C GLY A 215 4.30 -6.03 -4.00
N PRO A 216 5.54 -5.56 -3.81
CA PRO A 216 6.68 -6.41 -3.46
C PRO A 216 6.44 -7.33 -2.26
N TYR A 217 5.76 -6.82 -1.21
CA TYR A 217 5.46 -7.61 -0.02
C TYR A 217 4.45 -8.73 -0.29
N ARG A 218 3.38 -8.45 -1.04
CA ARG A 218 2.40 -9.47 -1.46
C ARG A 218 3.05 -10.58 -2.28
N GLN A 219 3.85 -10.20 -3.29
CA GLN A 219 4.56 -11.17 -4.13
C GLN A 219 5.56 -12.02 -3.32
N PHE A 220 6.17 -11.44 -2.29
CA PHE A 220 7.03 -12.19 -1.37
C PHE A 220 6.23 -13.22 -0.56
N GLN A 221 5.07 -12.85 0.00
CA GLN A 221 4.21 -13.77 0.74
C GLN A 221 3.70 -14.94 -0.12
N GLN A 222 3.43 -14.68 -1.40
CA GLN A 222 3.01 -15.68 -2.37
C GLN A 222 4.18 -16.49 -2.97
N GLN A 223 5.42 -16.24 -2.52
CA GLN A 223 6.64 -16.86 -3.03
C GLN A 223 6.91 -16.61 -4.52
N GLU A 224 6.28 -15.59 -5.11
CA GLU A 224 6.44 -15.21 -6.51
C GLU A 224 7.70 -14.38 -6.76
N SER A 225 8.14 -13.63 -5.74
CA SER A 225 9.28 -12.71 -5.85
C SER A 225 10.16 -12.72 -4.62
N ARG A 226 11.47 -12.61 -4.83
CA ARG A 226 12.49 -12.45 -3.77
C ARG A 226 13.03 -11.02 -3.69
N LEU A 227 12.31 -10.04 -4.24
CA LEU A 227 12.76 -8.65 -4.33
C LEU A 227 13.13 -8.05 -2.96
N LEU A 228 12.34 -8.33 -1.92
CA LEU A 228 12.58 -7.83 -0.56
C LEU A 228 13.90 -8.36 0.05
N ALA A 229 14.35 -9.55 -0.36
CA ALA A 229 15.63 -10.10 0.07
C ALA A 229 16.84 -9.51 -0.69
N GLN A 230 16.61 -8.57 -1.62
CA GLN A 230 17.63 -7.98 -2.48
C GLN A 230 17.63 -6.44 -2.36
N PRO A 231 18.23 -5.86 -1.30
CA PRO A 231 18.18 -4.42 -1.01
C PRO A 231 18.47 -3.50 -2.21
N HIS A 232 19.51 -3.81 -2.99
CA HIS A 232 19.87 -3.04 -4.18
C HIS A 232 18.80 -3.04 -5.27
N ARG A 233 18.20 -4.20 -5.58
CA ARG A 233 17.12 -4.29 -6.58
C ARG A 233 15.83 -3.67 -6.07
N LEU A 234 15.59 -3.73 -4.76
CA LEU A 234 14.46 -3.04 -4.15
C LEU A 234 14.59 -1.52 -4.35
N LEU A 235 15.78 -0.95 -4.15
CA LEU A 235 16.03 0.45 -4.45
C LEU A 235 15.91 0.77 -5.96
N ASP A 236 16.36 -0.12 -6.86
CA ASP A 236 16.14 0.05 -8.30
C ASP A 236 14.64 0.09 -8.65
N TYR A 237 13.84 -0.81 -8.06
CA TYR A 237 12.38 -0.84 -8.22
C TYR A 237 11.73 0.44 -7.71
N LEU A 238 12.06 0.86 -6.48
CA LEU A 238 11.50 2.08 -5.89
C LEU A 238 11.90 3.33 -6.68
N ASN A 239 13.13 3.40 -7.21
CA ASN A 239 13.56 4.50 -8.07
C ASN A 239 12.69 4.62 -9.33
N LEU A 240 12.41 3.50 -10.00
CA LEU A 240 11.55 3.49 -11.18
C LEU A 240 10.11 3.91 -10.83
N GLN A 241 9.57 3.38 -9.74
CA GLN A 241 8.21 3.72 -9.29
C GLN A 241 8.07 5.20 -8.90
N LEU A 242 9.05 5.76 -8.19
CA LEU A 242 9.04 7.17 -7.81
C LEU A 242 9.22 8.11 -9.01
N LEU A 243 9.96 7.69 -10.03
CA LEU A 243 10.10 8.45 -11.28
C LEU A 243 8.80 8.44 -12.10
N GLU A 244 8.14 7.28 -12.16
CA GLU A 244 6.89 7.12 -12.90
C GLU A 244 5.70 7.80 -12.18
N SER A 245 5.78 7.96 -10.85
CA SER A 245 4.77 8.69 -10.05
C SER A 245 4.75 10.21 -10.30
N GLY A 246 5.59 10.75 -11.18
CA GLY A 246 5.59 12.18 -11.54
C GLY A 246 6.08 13.13 -10.45
N LEU A 247 6.57 12.63 -9.31
CA LEU A 247 7.10 13.46 -8.24
C LEU A 247 8.46 14.04 -8.64
N ARG A 248 8.59 15.36 -8.48
CA ARG A 248 9.84 16.09 -8.77
C ARG A 248 10.73 16.25 -7.53
N HIS A 249 10.75 15.23 -6.68
CA HIS A 249 11.58 15.21 -5.47
C HIS A 249 12.57 14.06 -5.54
N SER A 250 13.77 14.30 -5.03
CA SER A 250 14.77 13.26 -4.79
C SER A 250 14.61 12.69 -3.39
N PHE A 251 14.73 11.38 -3.23
CA PHE A 251 14.59 10.71 -1.94
C PHE A 251 15.88 10.01 -1.56
N ALA A 252 16.45 10.38 -0.41
CA ALA A 252 17.57 9.63 0.14
C ALA A 252 17.02 8.44 0.94
N MET A 253 17.48 7.23 0.63
CA MET A 253 16.97 6.01 1.25
C MET A 253 18.06 4.95 1.37
N ALA A 254 18.01 4.14 2.44
CA ALA A 254 18.73 2.88 2.53
C ALA A 254 17.78 1.72 2.83
N ALA A 255 18.12 0.57 2.27
CA ALA A 255 17.51 -0.71 2.58
C ALA A 255 18.51 -1.55 3.36
N LEU A 256 18.14 -1.95 4.58
CA LEU A 256 18.98 -2.65 5.55
C LEU A 256 18.38 -4.03 5.82
N LEU A 257 19.07 -5.08 5.40
CA LEU A 257 18.66 -6.47 5.62
C LEU A 257 19.56 -7.09 6.68
N PHE A 258 18.98 -7.29 7.86
CA PHE A 258 19.63 -7.92 9.00
C PHE A 258 19.49 -9.43 8.91
N ASP A 259 20.62 -10.10 9.06
CA ASP A 259 20.76 -11.55 9.15
C ASP A 259 21.62 -11.88 10.37
N GLN A 260 21.26 -12.94 11.09
CA GLN A 260 21.99 -13.43 12.25
C GLN A 260 23.33 -14.07 11.85
N GLU A 261 23.36 -14.78 10.71
CA GLU A 261 24.54 -15.52 10.25
C GLU A 261 25.43 -14.69 9.31
N ASP A 262 24.83 -14.04 8.32
CA ASP A 262 25.53 -13.33 7.23
C ASP A 262 25.80 -11.84 7.52
N GLY A 263 25.37 -11.33 8.67
CA GLY A 263 25.51 -9.93 9.05
C GLY A 263 24.51 -8.98 8.37
N LEU A 264 24.87 -7.72 8.22
CA LEU A 264 24.04 -6.67 7.63
C LEU A 264 24.33 -6.58 6.13
N THR A 265 23.35 -6.92 5.30
CA THR A 265 23.38 -6.65 3.86
C THR A 265 22.60 -5.37 3.58
N PHE A 266 23.14 -4.45 2.78
CA PHE A 266 22.50 -3.15 2.58
C PHE A 266 22.76 -2.56 1.20
N ALA A 267 21.91 -1.60 0.84
CA ALA A 267 22.12 -0.69 -0.28
C ALA A 267 21.75 0.73 0.17
N ASN A 268 22.45 1.72 -0.38
CA ASN A 268 22.24 3.13 -0.05
C ASN A 268 22.02 3.97 -1.31
N ALA A 269 20.91 4.69 -1.34
CA ALA A 269 20.55 5.69 -2.32
C ALA A 269 20.59 7.08 -1.67
N GLY A 270 21.79 7.63 -1.47
CA GLY A 270 21.96 9.04 -1.12
C GLY A 270 21.87 9.43 0.37
N LEU A 271 21.72 8.50 1.33
CA LEU A 271 21.84 8.85 2.75
C LEU A 271 23.30 9.18 3.10
N THR A 272 23.51 10.29 3.81
CA THR A 272 24.83 10.82 4.20
C THR A 272 25.30 10.34 5.58
N SER A 273 24.44 9.63 6.31
CA SER A 273 24.73 9.12 7.64
C SER A 273 24.10 7.75 7.85
N PRO A 274 24.73 6.85 8.61
CA PRO A 274 26.06 6.97 9.21
C PRO A 274 27.20 6.95 8.17
N HIS A 275 28.39 7.42 8.53
CA HIS A 275 29.49 7.65 7.58
C HIS A 275 29.90 6.42 6.75
N TRP A 276 29.79 5.21 7.32
CA TRP A 276 30.07 3.97 6.58
C TRP A 276 29.02 3.67 5.51
N LEU A 277 27.76 4.08 5.72
CA LEU A 277 26.66 3.95 4.77
C LEU A 277 26.84 4.96 3.63
N MET A 278 27.21 6.19 3.95
CA MET A 278 27.51 7.26 2.98
C MET A 278 28.59 6.85 1.98
N ARG A 279 29.66 6.18 2.44
CA ARG A 279 30.74 5.68 1.58
C ARG A 279 30.27 4.65 0.54
N CYS A 280 29.12 4.05 0.77
CA CYS A 280 28.48 3.07 -0.10
C CYS A 280 27.26 3.67 -0.84
N GLY A 281 27.13 4.99 -0.85
CA GLY A 281 25.97 5.71 -1.39
C GLY A 281 26.01 5.85 -2.92
N GLY A 282 24.86 5.60 -3.54
CA GLY A 282 24.55 6.03 -4.91
C GLY A 282 23.80 7.36 -4.95
N LEU A 283 23.34 7.75 -6.13
CA LEU A 283 22.45 8.91 -6.31
C LEU A 283 21.13 8.68 -5.55
N PRO A 284 20.52 9.72 -4.94
CA PRO A 284 19.16 9.63 -4.41
C PRO A 284 18.16 9.07 -5.42
N LEU A 285 17.12 8.40 -4.93
CA LEU A 285 16.01 7.90 -5.74
C LEU A 285 15.25 9.09 -6.38
N GLY A 286 14.60 8.87 -7.52
CA GLY A 286 13.77 9.88 -8.19
C GLY A 286 14.56 10.86 -9.08
N LEU A 287 15.89 10.76 -9.14
CA LEU A 287 16.73 11.66 -9.95
C LEU A 287 17.00 11.16 -11.37
N MET A 288 17.37 9.89 -11.51
CA MET A 288 17.80 9.32 -12.79
C MET A 288 17.26 7.91 -12.97
N ARG A 289 16.65 7.64 -14.13
CA ARG A 289 16.08 6.32 -14.45
C ARG A 289 17.13 5.22 -14.54
N SER A 290 18.34 5.56 -14.96
CA SER A 290 19.45 4.62 -15.14
C SER A 290 20.29 4.40 -13.88
N SER A 291 19.91 4.98 -12.73
CA SER A 291 20.58 4.70 -11.46
C SER A 291 20.51 3.22 -11.14
N ARG A 292 21.65 2.64 -10.74
CA ARG A 292 21.74 1.29 -10.19
C ARG A 292 22.39 1.35 -8.84
N TYR A 293 21.81 0.65 -7.87
CA TYR A 293 22.35 0.59 -6.52
C TYR A 293 23.25 -0.61 -6.33
N ALA A 294 24.35 -0.43 -5.58
CA ALA A 294 25.27 -1.50 -5.27
C ALA A 294 24.84 -2.22 -3.97
N LEU A 295 25.09 -3.53 -3.93
CA LEU A 295 24.87 -4.34 -2.75
C LEU A 295 26.15 -4.38 -1.91
N HIS A 296 26.03 -4.10 -0.62
CA HIS A 296 27.13 -4.11 0.32
C HIS A 296 26.82 -5.04 1.49
N ARG A 297 27.87 -5.49 2.17
CA ARG A 297 27.76 -6.33 3.37
C ARG A 297 28.66 -5.79 4.47
N ARG A 298 28.21 -5.96 5.70
CA ARG A 298 28.96 -5.58 6.90
C ARG A 298 28.61 -6.52 8.05
N SER A 299 29.62 -7.00 8.77
CA SER A 299 29.40 -7.76 10.00
C SER A 299 28.83 -6.88 11.10
N TRP A 300 27.93 -7.44 11.90
CA TRP A 300 27.39 -6.81 13.10
C TRP A 300 27.31 -7.82 14.24
N HIS A 301 27.23 -7.32 15.48
CA HIS A 301 27.02 -8.13 16.67
C HIS A 301 25.94 -7.47 17.52
N GLU A 302 25.14 -8.29 18.19
CA GLU A 302 24.04 -7.81 19.01
C GLU A 302 24.50 -7.26 20.36
N PRO A 303 23.90 -6.16 20.87
CA PRO A 303 22.89 -5.32 20.23
C PRO A 303 23.48 -4.41 19.14
N PHE A 304 22.81 -4.31 17.99
CA PHE A 304 23.20 -3.35 16.96
C PHE A 304 22.54 -2.02 17.20
N GLU A 305 23.34 -0.96 17.28
CA GLU A 305 22.83 0.40 17.38
C GLU A 305 23.28 1.21 16.17
N LEU A 306 22.33 1.84 15.51
CA LEU A 306 22.56 2.71 14.37
C LEU A 306 22.01 4.10 14.67
N LEU A 307 22.84 5.10 14.39
CA LEU A 307 22.47 6.50 14.48
C LEU A 307 22.52 7.13 13.08
N PHE A 308 21.36 7.47 12.56
CA PHE A 308 21.19 8.26 11.36
C PHE A 308 21.11 9.74 11.75
N ARG A 309 21.74 10.59 10.94
CA ARG A 309 21.73 12.04 11.09
C ARG A 309 21.42 12.66 9.75
N SER A 310 20.51 13.61 9.72
CA SER A 310 20.26 14.42 8.52
C SER A 310 21.13 15.67 8.54
N ASP A 311 21.31 16.27 7.37
CA ASP A 311 21.96 17.57 7.24
C ASP A 311 21.13 18.70 7.90
N SER A 312 19.82 18.48 8.06
CA SER A 312 18.91 19.38 8.79
C SER A 312 19.02 19.28 10.32
N GLY A 313 19.89 18.42 10.85
CA GLY A 313 20.12 18.24 12.29
C GLY A 313 19.16 17.26 12.97
N SER A 314 18.29 16.58 12.21
CA SER A 314 17.45 15.51 12.70
C SER A 314 18.28 14.26 13.01
N ALA A 315 17.79 13.44 13.94
CA ALA A 315 18.45 12.20 14.31
C ALA A 315 17.42 11.08 14.49
N LEU A 316 17.80 9.88 14.02
CA LEU A 316 17.04 8.66 14.20
C LEU A 316 17.99 7.58 14.71
N THR A 317 17.71 7.09 15.91
CA THR A 317 18.36 5.94 16.51
C THR A 317 17.53 4.69 16.24
N MET A 318 18.19 3.63 15.81
CA MET A 318 17.61 2.31 15.63
C MET A 318 18.45 1.30 16.40
N GLN A 319 17.81 0.58 17.32
CA GLN A 319 18.42 -0.54 18.03
C GLN A 319 17.78 -1.85 17.59
N VAL A 320 18.59 -2.79 17.11
CA VAL A 320 18.15 -4.10 16.63
C VAL A 320 18.69 -5.20 17.56
N ARG A 321 17.80 -6.09 17.97
CA ARG A 321 18.04 -7.26 18.83
C ARG A 321 17.40 -8.50 18.24
N HIS A 322 17.95 -9.67 18.56
CA HIS A 322 17.47 -10.98 18.17
C HIS A 322 17.49 -11.92 19.38
N HIS A 323 16.32 -12.34 19.84
CA HIS A 323 16.16 -13.28 20.95
C HIS A 323 16.36 -14.73 20.53
#